data_AF-A0A9Q7R753-F1
#
_entry.id   AF-A0A9Q7R753-F1
#
_cell.length_a   1.000
_cell.length_b   1.000
_cell.length_c   1.000
_cell.angle_alpha   90.00
_cell.angle_beta   90.00
_cell.angle_gamma   90.00
#
_symmetry.space_group_name_H-M   'P 1'
#
loop_
_entity.id
_entity.type
_entity.pdbx_description
1 polymer ?
#
loop_
_entity_poly.entity_id
_entity_poly.type
_entity_poly.pdbx_seq_one_letter_code
_entity_poly.pdbx_strand_id
1 'polypeptide(L)'
;MTFSIVGRCAETGQLGIAISSSSIAVGARCPWVRAGVGAVATQNVTLPALGPQILDLLEGQKLDPASALDRALGSNGWSQYRQVTVIDSQGRTALFSGQEALGQHNAVAGEQCVAAGNLLAGPQVIEAMVQAFENTPGMLVERLLAAMQAAMAAGGEAGPVHSAALSVVDDLTWPIVDLRVDWADADPIGQLAGLWQAYRPQMQDYLTRALDPTAAPSYGVPGNE
;
A
#
# COMPACT_ATOMS: atom_id res chain seq x y z
N MET A 1 -14.20 5.63 3.40
CA MET A 1 -13.70 5.07 4.65
C MET A 1 -12.55 4.20 4.26
N THR A 2 -11.36 4.74 4.43
CA THR A 2 -10.12 4.11 3.97
C THR A 2 -8.97 4.66 4.79
N PHE A 3 -8.01 3.81 5.16
CA PHE A 3 -6.67 4.24 5.54
C PHE A 3 -5.63 3.38 4.84
N SER A 4 -4.50 3.99 4.52
CA SER A 4 -3.41 3.35 3.79
C SER A 4 -2.06 3.93 4.18
N ILE A 5 -1.02 3.17 3.88
CA ILE A 5 0.37 3.57 3.99
C ILE A 5 1.15 3.03 2.79
N VAL A 6 1.92 3.91 2.15
CA VAL A 6 3.00 3.51 1.23
C VAL A 6 4.34 3.66 1.95
N GLY A 7 5.27 2.77 1.66
CA GLY A 7 6.56 2.74 2.33
C GLY A 7 7.68 2.18 1.46
N ARG A 8 8.91 2.50 1.86
CA ARG A 8 10.15 2.04 1.26
C ARG A 8 11.04 1.40 2.31
N CYS A 9 11.73 0.32 1.95
CA CYS A 9 12.85 -0.17 2.74
C CYS A 9 14.15 0.46 2.23
N ALA A 10 14.86 1.22 3.07
CA ALA A 10 16.08 1.89 2.64
C ALA A 10 17.25 0.94 2.35
N GLU A 11 17.28 -0.21 3.03
CA GLU A 11 18.32 -1.22 2.90
C GLU A 11 18.18 -2.05 1.63
N THR A 12 16.95 -2.49 1.32
CA THR A 12 16.69 -3.37 0.17
C THR A 12 16.24 -2.62 -1.08
N GLY A 13 15.72 -1.40 -0.94
CA GLY A 13 15.11 -0.65 -2.04
C GLY A 13 13.65 -1.07 -2.34
N GLN A 14 13.12 -2.06 -1.63
CA GLN A 14 11.74 -2.51 -1.78
C GLN A 14 10.75 -1.36 -1.56
N LEU A 15 9.66 -1.39 -2.33
CA LEU A 15 8.55 -0.46 -2.26
C LEU A 15 7.27 -1.23 -1.98
N GLY A 16 6.38 -0.67 -1.18
CA GLY A 16 5.17 -1.37 -0.79
C GLY A 16 4.05 -0.47 -0.32
N ILE A 17 2.88 -1.08 -0.22
CA ILE A 17 1.65 -0.44 0.21
C ILE A 17 0.81 -1.42 1.03
N ALA A 18 0.16 -0.91 2.06
CA ALA A 18 -0.95 -1.59 2.72
C ALA A 18 -2.14 -0.64 2.86
N ILE A 19 -3.35 -1.19 2.72
CA ILE A 19 -4.59 -0.42 2.67
C ILE A 19 -5.76 -1.24 3.17
N SER A 20 -6.72 -0.59 3.85
CA SER A 20 -7.97 -1.20 4.31
C SER A 20 -9.13 -0.25 4.07
N SER A 21 -10.33 -0.80 3.87
CA SER A 21 -11.55 -0.04 3.63
C SER A 21 -12.80 -0.80 4.06
N SER A 22 -13.86 -0.08 4.42
CA SER A 22 -15.22 -0.62 4.49
C SER A 22 -15.82 -1.04 3.15
N SER A 23 -15.26 -0.59 2.03
CA SER A 23 -15.72 -0.99 0.70
C SER A 23 -15.09 -2.32 0.28
N ILE A 24 -15.79 -3.07 -0.57
CA ILE A 24 -15.29 -4.32 -1.16
C ILE A 24 -14.09 -4.07 -2.10
N ALA A 25 -13.16 -5.02 -2.14
CA ALA A 25 -12.05 -5.12 -3.10
C ALA A 25 -11.19 -3.84 -3.21
N VAL A 26 -10.81 -3.24 -2.08
CA VAL A 26 -9.95 -2.05 -2.07
C VAL A 26 -8.62 -2.28 -2.80
N GLY A 27 -8.08 -3.50 -2.71
CA GLY A 27 -6.83 -3.91 -3.35
C GLY A 27 -6.82 -3.80 -4.87
N ALA A 28 -7.98 -3.89 -5.54
CA ALA A 28 -8.05 -3.81 -7.00
C ALA A 28 -7.97 -2.38 -7.56
N ARG A 29 -8.18 -1.35 -6.72
CA ARG A 29 -8.50 0.01 -7.20
C ARG A 29 -7.55 1.07 -6.68
N CYS A 30 -7.06 0.89 -5.46
CA CYS A 30 -6.41 1.94 -4.70
C CYS A 30 -4.88 1.81 -4.63
N PRO A 31 -4.29 0.61 -4.44
CA PRO A 31 -2.85 0.47 -4.31
C PRO A 31 -2.14 0.28 -5.64
N TRP A 32 -1.02 0.97 -5.81
CA TRP A 32 -0.17 0.88 -7.00
C TRP A 32 1.29 0.88 -6.59
N VAL A 33 2.07 -0.07 -7.09
CA VAL A 33 3.50 -0.22 -6.81
C VAL A 33 4.25 -0.53 -8.09
N ARG A 34 5.45 0.02 -8.25
CA ARG A 34 6.34 -0.29 -9.39
C ARG A 34 7.79 -0.34 -8.91
N ALA A 35 8.42 -1.48 -9.15
CA ALA A 35 9.83 -1.75 -8.82
C ALA A 35 10.74 -0.64 -9.33
N GLY A 36 11.65 -0.17 -8.48
CA GLY A 36 12.59 0.91 -8.82
C GLY A 36 11.98 2.29 -9.10
N VAL A 37 10.67 2.47 -9.03
CA VAL A 37 9.98 3.72 -9.38
C VAL A 37 9.30 4.35 -8.18
N GLY A 38 8.32 3.66 -7.57
CA GLY A 38 7.56 4.22 -6.45
C GLY A 38 6.33 3.40 -6.06
N ALA A 39 5.61 3.91 -5.06
CA ALA A 39 4.32 3.42 -4.61
C ALA A 39 3.33 4.58 -4.45
N VAL A 40 2.08 4.34 -4.85
CA VAL A 40 0.99 5.34 -4.85
C VAL A 40 -0.28 4.72 -4.26
N ALA A 41 -0.85 5.37 -3.26
CA ALA A 41 -2.21 5.09 -2.80
C ALA A 41 -3.19 6.11 -3.38
N THR A 42 -4.27 5.66 -4.00
CA THR A 42 -5.37 6.51 -4.48
C THR A 42 -6.63 6.16 -3.71
N GLN A 43 -7.17 7.09 -2.93
CA GLN A 43 -8.32 6.85 -2.06
C GLN A 43 -9.21 8.10 -1.97
N ASN A 44 -10.29 8.00 -1.20
CA ASN A 44 -11.42 8.93 -1.19
C ASN A 44 -12.02 9.18 -2.59
N VAL A 45 -13.27 8.74 -2.82
CA VAL A 45 -13.92 8.83 -4.15
C VAL A 45 -12.90 8.50 -5.26
N THR A 46 -12.23 7.35 -5.12
CA THR A 46 -10.95 7.09 -5.81
C THR A 46 -11.08 7.19 -7.33
N LEU A 47 -10.03 7.69 -7.98
CA LEU A 47 -9.82 7.55 -9.42
C LEU A 47 -8.63 6.62 -9.63
N PRO A 48 -8.85 5.33 -9.92
CA PRO A 48 -7.77 4.34 -10.01
C PRO A 48 -6.65 4.73 -10.98
N ALA A 49 -6.98 5.43 -12.07
CA ALA A 49 -6.02 5.88 -13.08
C ALA A 49 -4.91 6.81 -12.55
N LEU A 50 -5.12 7.50 -11.40
CA LEU A 50 -4.09 8.37 -10.81
C LEU A 50 -2.83 7.61 -10.43
N GLY A 51 -2.95 6.36 -9.97
CA GLY A 51 -1.82 5.52 -9.57
C GLY A 51 -0.81 5.31 -10.67
N PRO A 52 -1.17 4.62 -11.78
CA PRO A 52 -0.26 4.41 -12.89
C PRO A 52 0.19 5.71 -13.55
N GLN A 53 -0.67 6.73 -13.64
CA GLN A 53 -0.29 8.05 -14.20
C GLN A 53 0.84 8.70 -13.41
N ILE A 54 0.77 8.70 -12.07
CA ILE A 54 1.82 9.25 -11.22
C ILE A 54 3.10 8.42 -11.37
N LEU A 55 3.01 7.09 -11.37
CA LEU A 55 4.17 6.21 -11.57
C LEU A 55 4.83 6.44 -12.95
N ASP A 56 4.05 6.65 -14.01
CA ASP A 56 4.58 6.96 -15.34
C ASP A 56 5.29 8.32 -15.38
N LEU A 57 4.79 9.32 -14.63
CA LEU A 57 5.43 10.62 -14.50
C LEU A 57 6.77 10.54 -13.73
N LEU A 58 6.80 9.75 -12.64
CA LEU A 58 8.02 9.46 -11.89
C LEU A 58 9.05 8.74 -12.76
N GLU A 59 8.62 7.73 -13.52
CA GLU A 59 9.53 6.90 -14.31
C GLU A 59 10.01 7.58 -15.60
N GLY A 60 9.07 8.04 -16.43
CA GLY A 60 9.37 8.53 -17.77
C GLY A 60 9.91 9.94 -17.79
N GLN A 61 9.34 10.82 -16.95
CA GLN A 61 9.72 12.24 -16.91
C GLN A 61 10.65 12.59 -15.74
N LYS A 62 10.93 11.62 -14.85
CA LYS A 62 11.80 11.79 -13.69
C LYS A 62 11.37 12.96 -12.78
N LEU A 63 10.07 13.24 -12.75
CA LEU A 63 9.51 14.23 -11.83
C LEU A 63 9.69 13.76 -10.39
N ASP A 64 9.86 14.71 -9.47
CA ASP A 64 9.72 14.40 -8.05
C ASP A 64 8.25 14.09 -7.70
N PRO A 65 7.99 13.41 -6.57
CA PRO A 65 6.64 13.03 -6.15
C PRO A 65 5.61 14.16 -6.14
N ALA A 66 5.99 15.37 -5.71
CA ALA A 66 5.06 16.49 -5.62
C ALA A 66 4.69 16.99 -7.03
N SER A 67 5.69 17.19 -7.90
CA SER A 67 5.46 17.57 -9.29
C SER A 67 4.64 16.54 -10.08
N ALA A 68 4.88 15.24 -9.84
CA ALA A 68 4.11 14.16 -10.47
C ALA A 68 2.66 14.15 -9.98
N LEU A 69 2.45 14.30 -8.67
CA LEU A 69 1.13 14.36 -8.05
C LEU A 69 0.31 15.55 -8.56
N ASP A 70 0.88 16.76 -8.53
CA ASP A 70 0.21 17.97 -8.98
C ASP A 70 -0.19 17.89 -10.45
N ARG A 71 0.70 17.36 -11.29
CA ARG A 71 0.42 17.19 -12.72
C ARG A 71 -0.69 16.18 -12.98
N ALA A 72 -0.70 15.06 -12.27
CA ALA A 72 -1.75 14.04 -12.40
C ALA A 72 -3.10 14.59 -11.92
N LEU A 73 -3.14 15.31 -10.80
CA LEU A 73 -4.35 15.93 -10.26
C LEU A 73 -4.85 17.08 -11.14
N GLY A 74 -3.96 17.89 -11.73
CA GLY A 74 -4.33 18.99 -12.62
C GLY A 74 -4.94 18.52 -13.96
N SER A 75 -4.76 17.25 -14.30
CA SER A 75 -5.30 16.66 -15.54
C SER A 75 -6.76 16.20 -15.41
N ASN A 76 -7.33 16.24 -14.20
CA ASN A 76 -8.72 15.84 -13.94
C ASN A 76 -9.46 16.93 -13.15
N GLY A 77 -10.64 17.35 -13.62
CA GLY A 77 -11.43 18.43 -13.01
C GLY A 77 -12.10 18.09 -11.67
N TRP A 78 -11.65 17.03 -10.99
CA TRP A 78 -12.29 16.46 -9.79
C TRP A 78 -11.30 16.15 -8.67
N SER A 79 -10.13 16.77 -8.68
CA SER A 79 -9.07 16.57 -7.69
C SER A 79 -9.55 16.86 -6.26
N GLN A 80 -10.46 17.81 -6.06
CA GLN A 80 -11.03 18.15 -4.75
C GLN A 80 -11.69 16.96 -4.03
N TYR A 81 -12.09 15.91 -4.76
CA TYR A 81 -12.67 14.69 -4.21
C TYR A 81 -11.64 13.59 -3.94
N ARG A 82 -10.35 13.79 -4.20
CA ARG A 82 -9.32 12.74 -4.13
C ARG A 82 -8.46 12.89 -2.89
N GLN A 83 -7.92 11.77 -2.43
CA GLN A 83 -6.84 11.72 -1.46
C GLN A 83 -5.77 10.78 -2.00
N VAL A 84 -4.52 11.25 -2.08
CA VAL A 84 -3.44 10.53 -2.75
C VAL A 84 -2.16 10.64 -1.92
N THR A 85 -1.43 9.54 -1.80
CA THR A 85 -0.08 9.52 -1.22
C THR A 85 0.89 8.88 -2.20
N VAL A 86 2.12 9.37 -2.22
CA VAL A 86 3.17 8.97 -3.15
C VAL A 86 4.47 8.85 -2.38
N ILE A 87 5.22 7.77 -2.63
CA ILE A 87 6.64 7.65 -2.28
C ILE A 87 7.39 7.15 -3.51
N ASP A 88 8.55 7.75 -3.82
CA ASP A 88 9.41 7.26 -4.90
C ASP A 88 10.50 6.30 -4.41
N SER A 89 11.27 5.74 -5.36
CA SER A 89 12.38 4.84 -5.08
C SER A 89 13.57 5.47 -4.35
N GLN A 90 13.57 6.80 -4.13
CA GLN A 90 14.54 7.52 -3.31
C GLN A 90 14.00 7.82 -1.91
N GLY A 91 12.75 7.46 -1.61
CA GLY A 91 12.09 7.73 -0.34
C GLY A 91 11.54 9.15 -0.21
N ARG A 92 11.51 9.93 -1.30
CA ARG A 92 10.84 11.24 -1.32
C ARG A 92 9.34 11.00 -1.35
N THR A 93 8.58 11.83 -0.64
CA THR A 93 7.13 11.65 -0.49
C THR A 93 6.34 12.88 -0.95
N ALA A 94 5.10 12.66 -1.35
CA ALA A 94 4.09 13.69 -1.54
C ALA A 94 2.73 13.16 -1.10
N LEU A 95 1.85 14.09 -0.70
CA LEU A 95 0.48 13.76 -0.30
C LEU A 95 -0.47 14.89 -0.67
N PHE A 96 -1.72 14.54 -0.91
CA PHE A 96 -2.79 15.48 -1.21
C PHE A 96 -4.09 14.98 -0.58
N SER A 97 -4.84 15.88 0.06
CA SER A 97 -6.23 15.66 0.47
C SER A 97 -7.07 16.79 -0.09
N GLY A 98 -8.00 16.47 -0.97
CA GLY A 98 -8.91 17.45 -1.56
C GLY A 98 -9.91 17.98 -0.56
N GLN A 99 -10.45 19.18 -0.82
CA GLN A 99 -11.36 19.87 0.09
C GLN A 99 -12.70 19.12 0.31
N GLU A 100 -13.06 18.20 -0.59
CA GLU A 100 -14.23 17.33 -0.50
C GLU A 100 -13.87 15.92 0.05
N ALA A 101 -12.73 15.80 0.76
CA ALA A 101 -12.38 14.58 1.47
C ALA A 101 -13.44 14.25 2.53
N LEU A 102 -13.92 13.00 2.53
CA LEU A 102 -15.07 12.61 3.34
C LEU A 102 -14.71 12.51 4.83
N GLY A 103 -15.54 13.12 5.67
CA GLY A 103 -15.45 13.05 7.11
C GLY A 103 -14.10 13.49 7.68
N GLN A 104 -13.75 12.96 8.84
CA GLN A 104 -12.46 13.20 9.44
C GLN A 104 -11.37 12.52 8.62
N HIS A 105 -10.36 13.28 8.23
CA HIS A 105 -9.27 12.82 7.39
C HIS A 105 -7.94 13.37 7.89
N ASN A 106 -6.86 12.66 7.61
CA ASN A 106 -5.50 13.07 7.92
C ASN A 106 -4.53 12.45 6.90
N ALA A 107 -3.36 13.05 6.74
CA ALA A 107 -2.26 12.51 5.95
C ALA A 107 -0.94 12.97 6.55
N VAL A 108 -0.03 12.03 6.76
CA VAL A 108 1.23 12.26 7.48
C VAL A 108 2.37 11.58 6.72
N ALA A 109 3.42 12.35 6.44
CA ALA A 109 4.69 11.81 5.95
C ALA A 109 5.58 11.44 7.14
N GLY A 110 6.26 10.30 7.03
CA GLY A 110 7.26 9.84 7.98
C GLY A 110 8.56 9.46 7.29
N GLU A 111 9.48 8.85 8.04
CA GLU A 111 10.72 8.33 7.52
C GLU A 111 10.46 7.08 6.66
N GLN A 112 10.74 7.21 5.36
CA GLN A 112 10.51 6.17 4.34
C GLN A 112 9.05 5.72 4.21
N CYS A 113 8.08 6.54 4.61
CA CYS A 113 6.66 6.25 4.40
C CYS A 113 5.79 7.50 4.31
N VAL A 114 4.57 7.30 3.83
CA VAL A 114 3.51 8.29 3.95
C VAL A 114 2.17 7.58 4.07
N ALA A 115 1.38 7.97 5.06
CA ALA A 115 0.08 7.39 5.37
C ALA A 115 -1.02 8.44 5.21
N ALA A 116 -2.23 7.99 4.87
CA ALA A 116 -3.40 8.85 4.80
C ALA A 116 -4.68 8.07 5.07
N GLY A 117 -5.73 8.79 5.48
CA GLY A 117 -7.05 8.22 5.63
C GLY A 117 -8.18 9.24 5.60
N ASN A 118 -9.39 8.74 5.38
CA ASN A 118 -10.66 9.47 5.34
C ASN A 118 -11.76 8.68 6.05
N LEU A 119 -12.76 9.40 6.58
CA LEU A 119 -13.81 8.87 7.46
C LEU A 119 -13.20 8.11 8.66
N LEU A 120 -12.15 8.69 9.25
CA LEU A 120 -11.43 8.15 10.40
C LEU A 120 -12.19 8.35 11.72
N ALA A 121 -11.88 7.55 12.72
CA ALA A 121 -12.29 7.81 14.11
C ALA A 121 -11.58 9.04 14.72
N GLY A 122 -10.39 9.40 14.21
CA GLY A 122 -9.61 10.56 14.64
C GLY A 122 -8.26 10.68 13.89
N PRO A 123 -7.55 11.83 13.98
CA PRO A 123 -6.28 12.04 13.28
C PRO A 123 -5.17 11.10 13.78
N GLN A 124 -5.24 10.69 15.06
CA GLN A 124 -4.28 9.82 15.72
C GLN A 124 -4.14 8.45 15.04
N VAL A 125 -5.14 8.03 14.25
CA VAL A 125 -5.10 6.78 13.48
C VAL A 125 -3.93 6.80 12.49
N ILE A 126 -3.74 7.90 11.77
CA ILE A 126 -2.68 8.03 10.76
C ILE A 126 -1.32 8.28 11.40
N GLU A 127 -1.29 9.01 12.52
CA GLU A 127 -0.07 9.20 13.32
C GLU A 127 0.45 7.86 13.87
N ALA A 128 -0.44 7.03 14.40
CA ALA A 128 -0.10 5.69 14.88
C ALA A 128 0.43 4.77 13.77
N MET A 129 -0.11 4.88 12.54
CA MET A 129 0.41 4.14 11.37
C MET A 129 1.86 4.48 11.09
N VAL A 130 2.17 5.78 10.99
CA VAL A 130 3.53 6.25 10.70
C VAL A 130 4.48 5.83 11.81
N GLN A 131 4.12 6.08 13.08
CA GLN A 131 4.95 5.71 14.21
C GLN A 131 5.23 4.20 14.27
N ALA A 132 4.22 3.36 14.01
CA ALA A 132 4.41 1.90 14.00
C ALA A 132 5.31 1.45 12.85
N PHE A 133 5.18 2.04 11.66
CA PHE A 133 6.04 1.72 10.51
C PHE A 133 7.52 2.06 10.76
N GLU A 134 7.79 3.20 11.39
CA GLU A 134 9.15 3.67 11.72
C GLU A 134 9.80 2.82 12.83
N ASN A 135 9.02 2.42 13.84
CA ASN A 135 9.54 1.69 15.00
C ASN A 135 9.55 0.17 14.84
N THR A 136 8.98 -0.36 13.75
CA THR A 136 9.01 -1.81 13.47
C THR A 136 10.25 -2.14 12.64
N PRO A 137 11.16 -3.00 13.14
CA PRO A 137 12.27 -3.51 12.34
C PRO A 137 11.82 -4.67 11.45
N GLY A 138 12.67 -5.08 10.51
CA GLY A 138 12.46 -6.30 9.71
C GLY A 138 11.92 -6.03 8.30
N MET A 139 11.20 -7.00 7.75
CA MET A 139 10.77 -6.97 6.35
C MET A 139 9.76 -5.85 6.11
N LEU A 140 9.79 -5.23 4.91
CA LEU A 140 8.85 -4.15 4.58
C LEU A 140 7.38 -4.57 4.78
N VAL A 141 7.03 -5.82 4.44
CA VAL A 141 5.69 -6.40 4.66
C VAL A 141 5.28 -6.35 6.13
N GLU A 142 6.19 -6.67 7.05
CA GLU A 142 5.92 -6.71 8.50
C GLU A 142 5.71 -5.30 9.05
N ARG A 143 6.50 -4.33 8.57
CA ARG A 143 6.36 -2.91 8.91
C ARG A 143 5.04 -2.32 8.43
N LEU A 144 4.64 -2.67 7.21
CA LEU A 144 3.34 -2.28 6.64
C LEU A 144 2.17 -2.89 7.44
N LEU A 145 2.24 -4.18 7.79
CA LEU A 145 1.22 -4.84 8.61
C LEU A 145 1.13 -4.24 10.01
N ALA A 146 2.27 -3.95 10.65
CA ALA A 146 2.31 -3.31 11.97
C ALA A 146 1.63 -1.93 11.95
N ALA A 147 1.85 -1.15 10.88
CA ALA A 147 1.15 0.12 10.68
C ALA A 147 -0.38 -0.07 10.60
N MET A 148 -0.85 -1.04 9.82
CA MET A 148 -2.30 -1.34 9.70
C MET A 148 -2.92 -1.75 11.05
N GLN A 149 -2.22 -2.57 11.82
CA GLN A 149 -2.66 -3.00 13.15
C GLN A 149 -2.70 -1.82 14.14
N ALA A 150 -1.69 -0.95 14.12
CA ALA A 150 -1.65 0.26 14.94
C ALA A 150 -2.79 1.23 14.59
N ALA A 151 -3.12 1.38 13.30
CA ALA A 151 -4.26 2.17 12.85
C ALA A 151 -5.57 1.69 13.50
N MET A 152 -5.82 0.37 13.44
CA MET A 152 -7.01 -0.24 14.03
C MET A 152 -7.04 -0.11 15.55
N ALA A 153 -5.90 -0.30 16.23
CA ALA A 153 -5.79 -0.12 17.67
C ALA A 153 -6.04 1.35 18.10
N ALA A 154 -5.70 2.31 17.25
CA ALA A 154 -5.97 3.74 17.44
C ALA A 154 -7.42 4.15 17.09
N GLY A 155 -8.28 3.20 16.73
CA GLY A 155 -9.70 3.38 16.45
C GLY A 155 -10.09 3.13 14.99
N GLY A 156 -9.13 3.13 14.07
CA GLY A 156 -9.36 2.85 12.65
C GLY A 156 -10.34 3.81 11.98
N GLU A 157 -11.22 3.23 11.19
CA GLU A 157 -12.32 3.90 10.52
C GLU A 157 -13.47 4.22 11.49
N ALA A 158 -14.30 5.23 11.19
CA ALA A 158 -15.48 5.55 12.02
C ALA A 158 -16.52 4.41 12.08
N GLY A 159 -16.43 3.44 11.16
CA GLY A 159 -17.18 2.20 11.14
C GLY A 159 -16.29 0.99 10.79
N PRO A 160 -16.87 -0.20 10.56
CA PRO A 160 -16.09 -1.41 10.31
C PRO A 160 -15.39 -1.36 8.94
N VAL A 161 -14.22 -2.00 8.89
CA VAL A 161 -13.52 -2.33 7.64
C VAL A 161 -13.90 -3.73 7.16
N HIS A 162 -13.95 -3.91 5.85
CA HIS A 162 -14.35 -5.18 5.22
C HIS A 162 -13.34 -5.71 4.20
N SER A 163 -12.45 -4.87 3.66
CA SER A 163 -11.40 -5.34 2.76
C SER A 163 -10.04 -4.78 3.15
N ALA A 164 -8.99 -5.54 2.86
CA ALA A 164 -7.61 -5.13 3.08
C ALA A 164 -6.70 -5.72 1.99
N ALA A 165 -5.63 -5.01 1.67
CA ALA A 165 -4.64 -5.47 0.71
C ALA A 165 -3.24 -5.01 1.11
N LEU A 166 -2.24 -5.81 0.73
CA LEU A 166 -0.83 -5.51 0.88
C LEU A 166 -0.09 -5.95 -0.38
N SER A 167 0.72 -5.06 -0.94
CA SER A 167 1.56 -5.36 -2.09
C SER A 167 2.97 -4.82 -1.90
N VAL A 168 3.98 -5.61 -2.24
CA VAL A 168 5.40 -5.25 -2.17
C VAL A 168 6.09 -5.69 -3.45
N VAL A 169 6.88 -4.78 -4.01
CA VAL A 169 7.76 -5.01 -5.17
C VAL A 169 9.22 -4.88 -4.73
N ASP A 170 10.08 -5.60 -5.44
CA ASP A 170 11.53 -5.53 -5.29
C ASP A 170 12.18 -5.07 -6.60
N ASP A 171 12.97 -5.92 -7.26
CA ASP A 171 13.65 -5.68 -8.53
C ASP A 171 12.93 -6.27 -9.76
N LEU A 172 11.95 -7.15 -9.53
CA LEU A 172 11.14 -7.76 -10.59
C LEU A 172 10.00 -6.86 -11.07
N THR A 173 9.54 -7.07 -12.30
CA THR A 173 8.44 -6.27 -12.89
C THR A 173 7.06 -6.60 -12.31
N TRP A 174 6.97 -7.56 -11.39
CA TRP A 174 5.76 -7.96 -10.68
C TRP A 174 5.97 -7.91 -9.16
N PRO A 175 4.90 -7.81 -8.36
CA PRO A 175 5.01 -7.86 -6.90
C PRO A 175 5.55 -9.19 -6.40
N ILE A 176 6.53 -9.13 -5.49
CA ILE A 176 7.03 -10.31 -4.75
C ILE A 176 6.07 -10.72 -3.63
N VAL A 177 5.17 -9.82 -3.24
CA VAL A 177 4.04 -10.08 -2.34
C VAL A 177 2.82 -9.34 -2.89
N ASP A 178 1.70 -10.04 -3.03
CA ASP A 178 0.38 -9.44 -3.33
C ASP A 178 -0.67 -10.27 -2.60
N LEU A 179 -1.16 -9.75 -1.48
CA LEU A 179 -2.11 -10.40 -0.58
C LEU A 179 -3.36 -9.56 -0.47
N ARG A 180 -4.52 -10.20 -0.60
CA ARG A 180 -5.81 -9.51 -0.64
C ARG A 180 -6.88 -10.25 0.14
N VAL A 181 -7.60 -9.50 0.96
CA VAL A 181 -8.89 -9.86 1.54
C VAL A 181 -9.90 -8.92 0.91
N ASP A 182 -10.57 -9.37 -0.14
CA ASP A 182 -11.48 -8.51 -0.91
C ASP A 182 -12.81 -8.26 -0.20
N TRP A 183 -13.23 -9.16 0.69
CA TRP A 183 -14.35 -8.98 1.62
C TRP A 183 -14.18 -9.91 2.83
N ALA A 184 -14.49 -9.39 4.01
CA ALA A 184 -14.60 -10.12 5.26
C ALA A 184 -15.68 -9.48 6.13
N ASP A 185 -16.47 -10.32 6.82
CA ASP A 185 -17.48 -9.82 7.76
C ASP A 185 -16.83 -9.16 8.99
N ALA A 186 -15.63 -9.62 9.36
CA ALA A 186 -14.85 -9.04 10.44
C ALA A 186 -13.34 -9.23 10.20
N ASP A 187 -12.57 -8.29 10.75
CA ASP A 187 -11.10 -8.31 10.84
C ASP A 187 -10.36 -8.67 9.53
N PRO A 188 -10.56 -7.92 8.44
CA PRO A 188 -9.82 -8.16 7.19
C PRO A 188 -8.30 -8.00 7.36
N ILE A 189 -7.84 -7.18 8.31
CA ILE A 189 -6.40 -6.95 8.56
C ILE A 189 -5.77 -8.14 9.27
N GLY A 190 -6.44 -8.73 10.27
CA GLY A 190 -6.00 -9.98 10.89
C GLY A 190 -5.96 -11.14 9.89
N GLN A 191 -6.96 -11.23 9.01
CA GLN A 191 -6.95 -12.22 7.92
C GLN A 191 -5.78 -11.99 6.95
N LEU A 192 -5.50 -10.73 6.58
CA LEU A 192 -4.35 -10.37 5.74
C LEU A 192 -3.02 -10.76 6.41
N ALA A 193 -2.89 -10.57 7.73
CA ALA A 193 -1.74 -11.04 8.49
C ALA A 193 -1.62 -12.57 8.49
N GLY A 194 -2.75 -13.30 8.56
CA GLY A 194 -2.78 -14.76 8.41
C GLY A 194 -2.30 -15.22 7.04
N LEU A 195 -2.72 -14.54 5.96
CA LEU A 195 -2.21 -14.79 4.60
C LEU A 195 -0.69 -14.60 4.52
N TRP A 196 -0.15 -13.55 5.16
CA TRP A 196 1.30 -13.34 5.21
C TRP A 196 2.03 -14.47 5.92
N GLN A 197 1.53 -14.95 7.07
CA GLN A 197 2.16 -16.07 7.78
C GLN A 197 2.20 -17.35 6.93
N ALA A 198 1.16 -17.61 6.14
CA ALA A 198 1.12 -18.75 5.23
C ALA A 198 2.04 -18.56 4.00
N TYR A 199 2.13 -17.34 3.47
CA TYR A 199 2.88 -17.03 2.26
C TYR A 199 4.40 -16.88 2.49
N ARG A 200 4.80 -16.25 3.60
CA ARG A 200 6.20 -15.93 3.93
C ARG A 200 7.20 -17.08 3.72
N PRO A 201 6.98 -18.32 4.22
CA PRO A 201 7.94 -19.40 4.01
C PRO A 201 8.03 -19.88 2.55
N GLN A 202 7.03 -19.57 1.72
CA GLN A 202 6.95 -20.00 0.31
C GLN A 202 7.38 -18.90 -0.67
N MET A 203 7.52 -17.66 -0.22
CA MET A 203 7.80 -16.50 -1.07
C MET A 203 9.04 -16.72 -1.95
N GLN A 204 10.16 -17.15 -1.36
CA GLN A 204 11.39 -17.38 -2.11
C GLN A 204 11.22 -18.50 -3.14
N ASP A 205 10.49 -19.57 -2.80
CA ASP A 205 10.24 -20.67 -3.73
C ASP A 205 9.43 -20.22 -4.94
N TYR A 206 8.44 -19.33 -4.76
CA TYR A 206 7.71 -18.76 -5.89
C TYR A 206 8.58 -17.91 -6.81
N LEU A 207 9.51 -17.12 -6.24
CA LEU A 207 10.48 -16.36 -7.03
C LEU A 207 11.43 -17.28 -7.78
N THR A 208 12.00 -18.28 -7.11
CA THR A 208 12.86 -19.28 -7.73
C THR A 208 12.13 -20.00 -8.85
N ARG A 209 10.87 -20.42 -8.65
CA ARG A 209 10.07 -21.07 -9.71
C ARG A 209 9.87 -20.20 -10.94
N ALA A 210 9.65 -18.89 -10.74
CA ALA A 210 9.45 -17.95 -11.84
C ALA A 210 10.73 -17.68 -12.64
N LEU A 211 11.90 -17.68 -11.97
CA LEU A 211 13.18 -17.32 -12.57
C LEU A 211 14.01 -18.54 -13.05
N ASP A 212 14.06 -19.59 -12.25
CA ASP A 212 14.71 -20.87 -12.52
C ASP A 212 13.89 -22.04 -11.93
N PRO A 213 12.92 -22.58 -12.68
CA PRO A 213 12.09 -23.68 -12.21
C PRO A 213 12.87 -24.98 -11.93
N THR A 214 14.13 -25.10 -12.36
CA THR A 214 14.96 -26.30 -12.11
C THR A 214 15.61 -26.31 -10.72
N ALA A 215 15.77 -25.13 -10.11
CA ALA A 215 16.31 -24.96 -8.77
C ALA A 215 15.23 -24.92 -7.67
N ALA A 216 13.95 -24.93 -8.05
CA ALA A 216 12.85 -24.83 -7.12
C ALA A 216 12.54 -26.16 -6.41
N PRO A 217 12.10 -26.13 -5.13
CA PRO A 217 11.59 -27.31 -4.45
C PRO A 217 10.39 -27.92 -5.18
N SER A 218 10.23 -29.25 -5.03
CA SER A 218 9.07 -30.02 -5.51
C SER A 218 7.74 -29.33 -5.14
N TYR A 219 6.75 -29.51 -6.01
CA TYR A 219 5.50 -28.77 -5.93
C TYR A 219 4.57 -29.35 -4.85
N GLY A 220 4.84 -30.58 -4.36
CA GLY A 220 4.04 -31.21 -3.30
C GLY A 220 2.58 -31.41 -3.67
N VAL A 221 2.29 -31.55 -4.96
CA VAL A 221 0.94 -31.71 -5.53
C VAL A 221 0.87 -32.96 -6.38
N PRO A 222 -0.33 -33.54 -6.59
CA PRO A 222 -0.49 -34.70 -7.47
C PRO A 222 0.16 -34.49 -8.84
N GLY A 223 1.04 -35.41 -9.24
CA GLY A 223 1.82 -35.32 -10.48
C GLY A 223 3.21 -34.70 -10.32
N ASN A 224 3.60 -34.32 -9.10
CA ASN A 224 4.92 -33.82 -8.76
C ASN A 224 5.28 -34.21 -7.31
N GLU A 225 5.47 -35.51 -7.11
CA GLU A 225 5.95 -36.11 -5.86
C GLU A 225 7.43 -36.49 -5.98
#